data_AF-A0A518AGU7-F1
#
_entry.id   AF-A0A518AGU7-F1
#
_cell.length_a   1.000
_cell.length_b   1.000
_cell.length_c   1.000
_cell.angle_alpha   90.00
_cell.angle_beta   90.00
_cell.angle_gamma   90.00
#
_symmetry.space_group_name_H-M   'P 1'
#
loop_
_entity.id
_entity.type
_entity.pdbx_description
1 polymer ?
#
loop_
_entity_poly.entity_id
_entity_poly.type
_entity_poly.pdbx_seq_one_letter_code
_entity_poly.pdbx_strand_id
1 'polypeptide(L)'
;MGAMSDVVKIKTCCPHCGSVFKVAARHVGKVAKCPAARCGNQFRVVEMDAAPARTLDTPFNRSYDGHFAEDDADRLKLPEGQDESHGFTLSNTMASHPGNIKVNYLRWVLHQPKWPCLFTLGEVACLGLLAWASWWWWILLLPIALLMTLVNVFYWWRLSNHFQFGCANVGQVVSLEPTLLAVDTDLSHGEGDYPVIKIIEISIDRSGGKPLEIGMHVPTVSLYAPPPEPDAPHWANFFPLPADYVCGKPEQIEQLLARLDRDDYENLDKWLKSVPQPYKPGLYLMWSEPDKAIGRLPEWKIYD
;
A
#
# COMPACT_ATOMS: atom_id res chain seq x y z
N MET A 1 -15.52 28.40 -45.36
CA MET A 1 -14.97 28.15 -44.01
C MET A 1 -15.95 27.21 -43.30
N GLY A 2 -15.68 25.90 -43.34
CA GLY A 2 -16.54 24.89 -42.71
C GLY A 2 -16.11 24.69 -41.27
N ALA A 3 -17.04 24.88 -40.33
CA ALA A 3 -16.82 24.59 -38.92
C ALA A 3 -16.43 23.12 -38.75
N MET A 4 -15.25 22.85 -38.18
CA MET A 4 -14.87 21.51 -37.75
C MET A 4 -15.79 21.13 -36.60
N SER A 5 -16.83 20.34 -36.88
CA SER A 5 -17.70 19.77 -35.86
C SER A 5 -16.85 18.93 -34.90
N ASP A 6 -16.87 19.27 -33.61
CA ASP A 6 -16.22 18.49 -32.56
C ASP A 6 -16.77 17.06 -32.57
N VAL A 7 -15.94 16.12 -33.02
CA VAL A 7 -16.30 14.71 -33.06
C VAL A 7 -16.19 14.17 -31.65
N VAL A 8 -17.34 13.83 -31.04
CA VAL A 8 -17.40 13.14 -29.75
C VAL A 8 -16.54 11.88 -29.81
N LYS A 9 -15.54 11.78 -28.92
CA LYS A 9 -14.63 10.63 -28.79
C LYS A 9 -15.02 9.81 -27.57
N ILE A 10 -15.17 8.50 -27.74
CA ILE A 10 -15.41 7.53 -26.67
C ILE A 10 -14.14 6.73 -26.39
N LYS A 11 -13.99 6.18 -25.18
CA LYS A 11 -12.92 5.22 -24.85
C LYS A 11 -13.43 3.80 -25.12
N THR A 12 -12.57 2.95 -25.68
CA THR A 12 -12.83 1.51 -25.87
C THR A 12 -11.58 0.71 -25.53
N CYS A 13 -11.75 -0.56 -25.15
CA CYS A 13 -10.68 -1.51 -24.88
C CYS A 13 -10.65 -2.62 -25.95
N CYS A 14 -9.45 -3.08 -26.34
CA CYS A 14 -9.32 -4.22 -27.25
C CYS A 14 -9.48 -5.54 -26.47
N PRO A 15 -10.40 -6.44 -26.87
CA PRO A 15 -10.66 -7.69 -26.15
C PRO A 15 -9.51 -8.70 -26.22
N HIS A 16 -8.55 -8.50 -27.13
CA HIS A 16 -7.43 -9.43 -27.31
C HIS A 16 -6.19 -9.07 -26.50
N CYS A 17 -5.97 -7.80 -26.19
CA CYS A 17 -4.72 -7.33 -25.57
C CYS A 17 -4.89 -6.30 -24.45
N GLY A 18 -6.11 -5.89 -24.12
CA GLY A 18 -6.38 -4.93 -23.04
C GLY A 18 -6.04 -3.47 -23.37
N SER A 19 -5.48 -3.16 -24.55
CA SER A 19 -5.11 -1.78 -24.88
C SER A 19 -6.33 -0.86 -24.93
N VAL A 20 -6.30 0.26 -24.21
CA VAL A 20 -7.36 1.28 -24.20
C VAL A 20 -7.04 2.41 -25.18
N PHE A 21 -8.00 2.80 -26.01
CA PHE A 21 -7.81 3.92 -26.95
C PHE A 21 -9.11 4.69 -27.22
N LYS A 22 -8.97 5.93 -27.73
CA LYS A 22 -10.10 6.82 -28.04
C LYS A 22 -10.53 6.66 -29.49
N VAL A 23 -11.81 6.41 -29.72
CA VAL A 23 -12.41 6.27 -31.06
C VAL A 23 -13.57 7.26 -31.19
N ALA A 24 -13.81 7.81 -32.39
CA ALA A 24 -14.97 8.66 -32.63
C ALA A 24 -16.27 7.86 -32.48
N ALA A 25 -17.28 8.42 -31.79
CA ALA A 25 -18.54 7.76 -31.45
C ALA A 25 -19.26 7.12 -32.67
N ARG A 26 -19.11 7.70 -33.87
CA ARG A 26 -19.61 7.14 -35.14
C ARG A 26 -19.03 5.76 -35.55
N HIS A 27 -18.08 5.22 -34.79
CA HIS A 27 -17.51 3.89 -35.00
C HIS A 27 -18.07 2.83 -34.04
N VAL A 28 -18.94 3.19 -33.09
CA VAL A 28 -19.67 2.19 -32.28
C VAL A 28 -20.41 1.24 -33.22
N GLY A 29 -20.27 -0.06 -32.96
CA GLY A 29 -20.81 -1.13 -33.79
C GLY A 29 -20.01 -1.45 -35.06
N LYS A 30 -18.97 -0.68 -35.41
CA LYS A 30 -18.11 -0.95 -36.58
C LYS A 30 -16.89 -1.79 -36.19
N VAL A 31 -16.35 -2.52 -37.16
CA VAL A 31 -15.08 -3.25 -37.00
C VAL A 31 -13.92 -2.26 -37.08
N ALA A 32 -13.05 -2.28 -36.07
CA ALA A 32 -11.83 -1.49 -36.02
C ALA A 32 -10.61 -2.40 -35.79
N LYS A 33 -9.44 -1.96 -36.28
CA LYS A 33 -8.16 -2.63 -36.04
C LYS A 33 -7.53 -2.07 -34.77
N CYS A 34 -7.05 -2.94 -33.88
CA CYS A 34 -6.33 -2.53 -32.68
C CYS A 34 -5.06 -1.73 -33.07
N PRO A 35 -4.85 -0.51 -32.53
CA PRO A 35 -3.69 0.32 -32.84
C PRO A 35 -2.40 -0.14 -32.15
N ALA A 36 -2.48 -1.07 -31.17
CA ALA A 36 -1.30 -1.63 -30.53
C ALA A 36 -0.47 -2.41 -31.56
N ALA A 37 0.79 -2.03 -31.74
CA ALA A 37 1.69 -2.56 -32.77
C ALA A 37 1.81 -4.09 -32.76
N ARG A 38 1.68 -4.72 -31.59
CA ARG A 38 1.79 -6.18 -31.42
C ARG A 38 0.47 -6.94 -31.57
N CYS A 39 -0.68 -6.27 -31.50
CA CYS A 39 -1.98 -6.94 -31.53
C CYS A 39 -2.52 -7.08 -32.95
N GLY A 40 -2.75 -5.95 -33.64
CA GLY A 40 -3.24 -5.94 -35.03
C GLY A 40 -4.61 -6.61 -35.28
N ASN A 41 -5.25 -7.20 -34.28
CA ASN A 41 -6.54 -7.89 -34.42
C ASN A 41 -7.68 -6.91 -34.72
N GLN A 42 -8.68 -7.40 -35.47
CA GLN A 42 -9.92 -6.69 -35.75
C GLN A 42 -10.98 -7.08 -34.74
N PHE A 43 -11.71 -6.09 -34.22
CA PHE A 43 -12.82 -6.33 -33.30
C PHE A 43 -13.92 -5.29 -33.51
N ARG A 44 -15.14 -5.62 -33.09
CA ARG A 44 -16.27 -4.69 -33.15
C ARG A 44 -16.17 -3.72 -31.97
N VAL A 45 -16.17 -2.41 -32.26
CA VAL A 45 -16.15 -1.38 -31.21
C VAL A 45 -17.49 -1.42 -30.48
N VAL A 46 -17.45 -1.82 -29.22
CA VAL A 46 -18.56 -1.67 -28.28
C VAL A 46 -18.37 -0.36 -27.55
N GLU A 47 -19.45 0.38 -27.36
CA GLU A 47 -19.45 1.50 -26.43
C GLU A 47 -19.16 0.92 -25.06
N MET A 48 -18.04 1.32 -24.44
CA MET A 48 -17.94 1.17 -23.00
C MET A 48 -18.94 2.16 -22.45
N ASP A 49 -20.18 1.71 -22.24
CA ASP A 49 -21.11 2.38 -21.35
C ASP A 49 -20.27 2.81 -20.15
N ALA A 50 -20.26 4.11 -19.85
CA ALA A 50 -19.52 4.66 -18.71
C ALA A 50 -19.74 3.69 -17.57
N ALA A 51 -18.69 2.90 -17.25
CA ALA A 51 -18.85 1.61 -16.58
C ALA A 51 -19.88 1.83 -15.50
N PRO A 52 -21.06 1.17 -15.55
CA PRO A 52 -22.13 1.48 -14.61
C PRO A 52 -21.44 1.46 -13.26
N ALA A 53 -21.44 2.62 -12.57
CA ALA A 53 -20.72 2.79 -11.32
C ALA A 53 -21.01 1.52 -10.56
N ARG A 54 -19.98 0.65 -10.43
CA ARG A 54 -20.21 -0.77 -10.17
C ARG A 54 -20.83 -0.76 -8.80
N THR A 55 -22.16 -0.84 -8.74
CA THR A 55 -22.85 -0.83 -7.46
C THR A 55 -22.29 -2.07 -6.80
N LEU A 56 -21.71 -1.88 -5.62
CA LEU A 56 -21.22 -2.94 -4.74
C LEU A 56 -22.40 -3.78 -4.22
N ASP A 57 -23.41 -4.01 -5.05
CA ASP A 57 -24.66 -4.71 -4.78
C ASP A 57 -24.65 -6.12 -5.36
N THR A 58 -23.55 -6.58 -5.98
CA THR A 58 -23.31 -8.03 -5.95
C THR A 58 -23.18 -8.38 -4.46
N PRO A 59 -24.07 -9.21 -3.89
CA PRO A 59 -23.84 -9.72 -2.56
C PRO A 59 -22.48 -10.41 -2.64
N PHE A 60 -21.47 -9.77 -2.03
CA PHE A 60 -20.15 -10.33 -1.82
C PHE A 60 -20.30 -11.36 -0.70
N ASN A 61 -21.16 -12.34 -0.99
CA ASN A 61 -21.43 -13.53 -0.24
C ASN A 61 -20.75 -14.66 -1.01
N ARG A 62 -19.46 -14.49 -1.33
CA ARG A 62 -18.55 -15.47 -0.75
C ARG A 62 -18.57 -15.10 0.70
N SER A 63 -19.53 -15.69 1.41
CA SER A 63 -19.32 -15.99 2.80
C SER A 63 -17.88 -16.46 2.85
N TYR A 64 -17.05 -15.67 3.53
CA TYR A 64 -15.96 -16.29 4.21
C TYR A 64 -16.68 -17.35 5.05
N ASP A 65 -16.77 -18.57 4.52
CA ASP A 65 -17.20 -19.76 5.23
C ASP A 65 -16.08 -20.03 6.22
N GLY A 66 -15.80 -19.05 7.09
CA GLY A 66 -15.23 -19.25 8.38
C GLY A 66 -16.25 -20.09 9.13
N HIS A 67 -16.28 -21.38 8.80
CA HIS A 67 -16.04 -22.36 9.82
C HIS A 67 -14.66 -22.05 10.46
N PHE A 68 -14.57 -20.90 11.14
CA PHE A 68 -13.92 -20.86 12.43
C PHE A 68 -14.79 -21.78 13.26
N ALA A 69 -14.49 -23.08 13.19
CA ALA A 69 -14.93 -23.96 14.24
C ALA A 69 -14.43 -23.28 15.53
N GLU A 70 -15.34 -22.97 16.45
CA GLU A 70 -14.97 -22.46 17.78
C GLU A 70 -13.92 -23.36 18.45
N ASP A 71 -13.80 -24.62 17.99
CA ASP A 71 -12.77 -25.60 18.36
C ASP A 71 -11.33 -25.30 17.88
N ASP A 72 -11.08 -24.39 16.93
CA ASP A 72 -9.71 -24.03 16.49
C ASP A 72 -9.11 -22.82 17.24
N ALA A 73 -9.89 -22.15 18.11
CA ALA A 73 -9.37 -21.09 18.99
C ALA A 73 -8.26 -21.61 19.92
N ASP A 74 -8.27 -22.90 20.25
CA ASP A 74 -7.24 -23.55 21.08
C ASP A 74 -5.93 -23.84 20.32
N ARG A 75 -5.95 -23.85 18.97
CA ARG A 75 -4.76 -24.11 18.13
C ARG A 75 -3.94 -22.87 17.79
N LEU A 76 -4.46 -21.68 18.04
CA LEU A 76 -3.76 -20.41 17.91
C LEU A 76 -3.24 -19.90 19.26
N LYS A 77 -3.01 -20.79 20.22
CA LYS A 77 -2.12 -20.47 21.35
C LYS A 77 -0.76 -20.10 20.78
N LEU A 78 -0.52 -18.78 20.71
CA LEU A 78 0.79 -18.22 20.43
C LEU A 78 1.79 -18.95 21.33
N PRO A 79 2.95 -19.37 20.80
CA PRO A 79 3.92 -20.13 21.59
C PRO A 79 4.20 -19.37 22.90
N GLU A 80 3.82 -20.01 24.00
CA GLU A 80 3.98 -19.52 25.36
C GLU A 80 5.48 -19.34 25.61
N GLY A 81 5.96 -18.10 25.56
CA GLY A 81 7.39 -17.79 25.56
C GLY A 81 7.86 -16.67 24.63
N GLN A 82 6.95 -15.89 24.02
CA GLN A 82 7.35 -14.60 23.46
C GLN A 82 7.58 -13.60 24.59
N ASP A 83 8.85 -13.52 25.02
CA ASP A 83 9.38 -12.47 25.90
C ASP A 83 8.84 -11.10 25.48
N GLU A 84 8.45 -10.29 26.46
CA GLU A 84 8.12 -8.87 26.29
C GLU A 84 9.36 -8.13 25.78
N SER A 85 9.64 -8.25 24.48
CA SER A 85 10.75 -7.55 23.86
C SER A 85 10.37 -6.08 23.84
N HIS A 86 10.94 -5.31 24.77
CA HIS A 86 10.92 -3.84 24.77
C HIS A 86 11.56 -3.33 23.47
N GLY A 87 10.74 -3.25 22.42
CA GLY A 87 11.11 -2.56 21.19
C GLY A 87 11.38 -1.11 21.53
N PHE A 88 12.45 -0.54 20.96
CA PHE A 88 12.80 0.86 21.13
C PHE A 88 11.86 1.73 20.27
N THR A 89 10.57 1.70 20.57
CA THR A 89 9.61 2.69 20.05
C THR A 89 9.71 3.90 20.97
N LEU A 90 9.84 5.10 20.39
CA LEU A 90 9.95 6.35 21.15
C LEU A 90 8.70 6.65 22.01
N SER A 91 7.62 5.90 21.82
CA SER A 91 6.41 5.89 22.62
C SER A 91 6.23 4.54 23.32
N ASN A 92 5.71 4.57 24.55
CA ASN A 92 5.28 3.38 25.31
C ASN A 92 3.96 2.76 24.76
N THR A 93 3.64 2.99 23.49
CA THR A 93 2.42 2.49 22.86
C THR A 93 2.71 1.17 22.18
N MET A 94 2.00 0.12 22.57
CA MET A 94 2.12 -1.20 21.96
C MET A 94 1.09 -1.35 20.84
N ALA A 95 1.50 -1.93 19.71
CA ALA A 95 0.58 -2.26 18.63
C ALA A 95 -0.41 -3.35 19.08
N SER A 96 -1.70 -3.18 18.77
CA SER A 96 -2.73 -4.19 19.08
C SER A 96 -2.43 -5.53 18.41
N HIS A 97 -1.99 -5.47 17.14
CA HIS A 97 -1.61 -6.62 16.35
C HIS A 97 -0.17 -6.45 15.83
N PRO A 98 0.90 -6.86 16.55
CA PRO A 98 2.25 -6.68 16.04
C PRO A 98 2.48 -7.50 14.77
N GLY A 99 3.13 -6.90 13.78
CA GLY A 99 3.39 -7.52 12.48
C GLY A 99 4.14 -8.85 12.59
N ASN A 100 5.18 -8.91 13.43
CA ASN A 100 5.98 -10.12 13.66
C ASN A 100 6.50 -10.78 12.35
N ILE A 101 6.78 -9.97 11.32
CA ILE A 101 7.29 -10.47 10.05
C ILE A 101 8.82 -10.36 10.02
N LYS A 102 9.48 -11.48 9.76
CA LYS A 102 10.91 -11.49 9.47
C LYS A 102 11.16 -10.90 8.08
N VAL A 103 11.90 -9.79 8.04
CA VAL A 103 12.19 -9.08 6.79
C VAL A 103 13.09 -9.89 5.87
N ASN A 104 12.64 -10.13 4.64
CA ASN A 104 13.48 -10.55 3.51
C ASN A 104 13.98 -9.30 2.76
N TYR A 105 15.20 -8.88 3.07
CA TYR A 105 15.80 -7.67 2.50
C TYR A 105 15.92 -7.71 0.98
N LEU A 106 16.20 -8.87 0.37
CA LEU A 106 16.30 -8.99 -1.08
C LEU A 106 14.96 -8.69 -1.73
N ARG A 107 13.87 -9.22 -1.15
CA ARG A 107 12.50 -8.95 -1.63
C ARG A 107 12.14 -7.48 -1.52
N TRP A 108 12.53 -6.84 -0.42
CA TRP A 108 12.37 -5.40 -0.25
C TRP A 108 13.07 -4.62 -1.38
N VAL A 109 14.32 -4.94 -1.70
CA VAL A 109 15.05 -4.29 -2.80
C VAL A 109 14.36 -4.49 -4.15
N LEU A 110 13.77 -5.64 -4.42
CA LEU A 110 13.05 -5.90 -5.67
C LEU A 110 11.81 -5.01 -5.83
N HIS A 111 11.10 -4.70 -4.75
CA HIS A 111 9.89 -3.86 -4.80
C HIS A 111 10.19 -2.36 -4.58
N GLN A 112 11.21 -2.02 -3.80
CA GLN A 112 11.57 -0.67 -3.38
C GLN A 112 13.08 -0.40 -3.55
N PRO A 113 13.63 -0.46 -4.79
CA PRO A 113 15.08 -0.43 -5.02
C PRO A 113 15.72 0.95 -4.78
N LYS A 114 14.95 2.05 -4.89
CA LYS A 114 15.49 3.41 -5.00
C LYS A 114 16.48 3.76 -3.89
N TRP A 115 16.03 3.67 -2.62
CA TRP A 115 16.83 4.07 -1.47
C TRP A 115 17.95 3.08 -1.13
N PRO A 116 17.69 1.75 -1.06
CA PRO A 116 18.76 0.77 -0.85
C PRO A 116 19.88 0.87 -1.90
N CYS A 117 19.52 1.01 -3.18
CA CYS A 117 20.51 1.14 -4.25
C CYS A 117 21.28 2.46 -4.15
N LEU A 118 20.62 3.58 -3.87
CA LEU A 118 21.29 4.88 -3.74
C LEU A 118 22.36 4.83 -2.63
N PHE A 119 22.02 4.34 -1.44
CA PHE A 119 22.97 4.28 -0.33
C PHE A 119 24.08 3.26 -0.58
N THR A 120 23.74 2.06 -1.06
CA THR A 120 24.74 1.01 -1.32
C THR A 120 25.72 1.42 -2.42
N LEU A 121 25.23 2.00 -3.52
CA LEU A 121 26.10 2.46 -4.62
C LEU A 121 26.96 3.65 -4.19
N GLY A 122 26.40 4.58 -3.40
CA GLY A 122 27.15 5.69 -2.82
C GLY A 122 28.28 5.21 -1.91
N GLU A 123 27.99 4.23 -1.05
CA GLU A 123 28.97 3.59 -0.16
C GLU A 123 30.08 2.89 -0.95
N VAL A 124 29.74 2.06 -1.94
CA VAL A 124 30.72 1.39 -2.81
C VAL A 124 31.60 2.40 -3.55
N ALA A 125 31.02 3.49 -4.06
CA ALA A 125 31.77 4.55 -4.73
C ALA A 125 32.76 5.25 -3.77
N CYS A 126 32.34 5.55 -2.53
CA CYS A 126 33.21 6.15 -1.52
C CYS A 126 34.38 5.22 -1.16
N LEU A 127 34.12 3.93 -0.97
CA LEU A 127 35.15 2.93 -0.67
C LEU A 127 36.12 2.74 -1.84
N GLY A 128 35.61 2.72 -3.08
CA GLY A 128 36.44 2.64 -4.28
C GLY A 128 37.35 3.87 -4.42
N LEU A 129 36.83 5.07 -4.16
CA LEU A 129 37.63 6.29 -4.15
C LEU A 129 38.66 6.29 -3.02
N LEU A 130 38.32 5.83 -1.81
CA LEU A 130 39.26 5.69 -0.70
C LEU A 130 40.43 4.76 -1.04
N ALA A 131 40.16 3.64 -1.69
CA ALA A 131 41.18 2.67 -2.10
C ALA A 131 42.10 3.21 -3.20
N TRP A 132 41.59 4.09 -4.06
CA TRP A 132 42.34 4.67 -5.17
C TRP A 132 43.08 5.97 -4.81
N ALA A 133 42.54 6.75 -3.87
CA ALA A 133 43.00 8.09 -3.57
C ALA A 133 44.23 8.12 -2.65
N SER A 134 45.04 9.17 -2.82
CA SER A 134 46.17 9.46 -1.93
C SER A 134 45.72 9.73 -0.49
N TRP A 135 46.61 9.46 0.47
CA TRP A 135 46.33 9.47 1.91
C TRP A 135 45.61 10.72 2.45
N TRP A 136 45.79 11.90 1.84
CA TRP A 136 45.12 13.13 2.29
C TRP A 136 43.60 13.11 2.05
N TRP A 137 43.12 12.42 1.01
CA TRP A 137 41.69 12.26 0.75
C TRP A 137 40.99 11.42 1.82
N TRP A 138 41.73 10.61 2.57
CA TRP A 138 41.16 9.78 3.63
C TRP A 138 40.53 10.62 4.73
N ILE A 139 41.08 11.81 5.01
CA ILE A 139 40.53 12.73 6.01
C ILE A 139 39.11 13.18 5.62
N LEU A 140 38.83 13.34 4.33
CA LEU A 140 37.52 13.75 3.83
C LEU A 140 36.58 12.57 3.57
N LEU A 141 37.06 11.54 2.87
CA LEU A 141 36.21 10.45 2.37
C LEU A 141 35.87 9.42 3.46
N LEU A 142 36.74 9.21 4.47
CA LEU A 142 36.48 8.23 5.52
C LEU A 142 35.26 8.61 6.38
N PRO A 143 35.12 9.86 6.88
CA PRO A 143 33.90 10.25 7.61
C PRO A 143 32.63 10.13 6.77
N ILE A 144 32.70 10.43 5.47
CA ILE A 144 31.56 10.32 4.55
C ILE A 144 31.17 8.85 4.38
N ALA A 145 32.14 7.95 4.17
CA ALA A 145 31.91 6.51 4.08
C ALA A 145 31.28 5.98 5.38
N LEU A 146 31.82 6.35 6.54
CA LEU A 146 31.27 5.96 7.84
C LEU A 146 29.83 6.46 8.05
N LEU A 147 29.55 7.71 7.68
CA LEU A 147 28.19 8.26 7.75
C LEU A 147 27.24 7.50 6.82
N MET A 148 27.65 7.17 5.59
CA MET A 148 26.86 6.37 4.67
C MET A 148 26.58 4.97 5.23
N THR A 149 27.58 4.30 5.80
CA THR A 149 27.41 3.01 6.48
C THR A 149 26.40 3.13 7.63
N LEU A 150 26.50 4.18 8.46
CA LEU A 150 25.56 4.41 9.57
C LEU A 150 24.13 4.61 9.07
N VAL A 151 23.93 5.44 8.04
CA VAL A 151 22.61 5.68 7.43
C VAL A 151 22.04 4.38 6.84
N ASN A 152 22.87 3.58 6.19
CA ASN A 152 22.48 2.29 5.61
C ASN A 152 22.06 1.29 6.71
N VAL A 153 22.85 1.16 7.78
CA VAL A 153 22.51 0.32 8.95
C VAL A 153 21.20 0.79 9.59
N PHE A 154 21.04 2.10 9.82
CA PHE A 154 19.82 2.66 10.42
C PHE A 154 18.59 2.44 9.54
N TYR A 155 18.74 2.53 8.22
CA TYR A 155 17.68 2.25 7.26
C TYR A 155 17.16 0.81 7.39
N TRP A 156 18.05 -0.18 7.37
CA TRP A 156 17.67 -1.59 7.49
C TRP A 156 17.13 -1.94 8.87
N TRP A 157 17.68 -1.32 9.92
CA TRP A 157 17.16 -1.45 11.28
C TRP A 157 15.74 -0.90 11.39
N ARG A 158 15.48 0.30 10.87
CA ARG A 158 14.13 0.91 10.85
C ARG A 158 13.15 0.05 10.05
N LEU A 159 13.57 -0.48 8.90
CA LEU A 159 12.75 -1.38 8.10
C LEU A 159 12.37 -2.65 8.88
N SER A 160 13.34 -3.26 9.58
CA SER A 160 13.09 -4.43 10.41
C SER A 160 12.12 -4.12 11.54
N ASN A 161 12.32 -3.00 12.24
CA ASN A 161 11.42 -2.56 13.30
C ASN A 161 10.00 -2.29 12.80
N HIS A 162 9.85 -1.71 11.60
CA HIS A 162 8.54 -1.47 10.98
C HIS A 162 7.73 -2.77 10.88
N PHE A 163 8.33 -3.82 10.32
CA PHE A 163 7.62 -5.08 10.07
C PHE A 163 7.56 -6.02 11.28
N GLN A 164 8.47 -5.86 12.25
CA GLN A 164 8.46 -6.62 13.49
C GLN A 164 7.47 -6.05 14.50
N PHE A 165 7.52 -4.74 14.75
CA PHE A 165 6.80 -4.08 15.85
C PHE A 165 5.64 -3.20 15.40
N GLY A 166 5.53 -2.88 14.11
CA GLY A 166 4.40 -2.10 13.59
C GLY A 166 3.07 -2.85 13.74
N CYS A 167 1.97 -2.10 13.66
CA CYS A 167 0.62 -2.65 13.75
C CYS A 167 0.22 -3.28 12.42
N ALA A 168 -0.28 -4.51 12.45
CA ALA A 168 -0.86 -5.16 11.30
C ALA A 168 -2.26 -4.57 11.04
N ASN A 169 -2.53 -4.21 9.79
CA ASN A 169 -3.82 -3.70 9.35
C ASN A 169 -4.28 -4.46 8.11
N VAL A 170 -5.60 -4.54 7.92
CA VAL A 170 -6.17 -5.04 6.67
C VAL A 170 -6.11 -3.95 5.61
N GLY A 171 -5.62 -4.32 4.43
CA GLY A 171 -5.75 -3.51 3.22
C GLY A 171 -6.66 -4.19 2.21
N GLN A 172 -7.32 -3.43 1.34
CA GLN A 172 -8.14 -3.92 0.23
C GLN A 172 -7.70 -3.28 -1.07
N VAL A 173 -7.53 -4.09 -2.12
CA VAL A 173 -7.16 -3.60 -3.45
C VAL A 173 -8.36 -2.89 -4.08
N VAL A 174 -8.22 -1.61 -4.38
CA VAL A 174 -9.32 -0.78 -4.91
C VAL A 174 -9.15 -0.39 -6.38
N SER A 175 -7.96 -0.57 -6.95
CA SER A 175 -7.65 -0.36 -8.36
C SER A 175 -6.42 -1.20 -8.75
N LEU A 176 -6.32 -1.58 -10.03
CA LEU A 176 -5.14 -2.24 -10.61
C LEU A 176 -4.38 -1.34 -11.60
N GLU A 177 -4.95 -0.20 -12.00
CA GLU A 177 -4.33 0.74 -12.96
C GLU A 177 -4.53 2.21 -12.51
N PRO A 178 -3.64 2.78 -11.66
CA PRO A 178 -2.53 2.11 -10.96
C PRO A 178 -3.02 1.17 -9.87
N THR A 179 -2.14 0.29 -9.37
CA THR A 179 -2.47 -0.59 -8.24
C THR A 179 -2.60 0.23 -6.96
N LEU A 180 -3.83 0.37 -6.47
CA LEU A 180 -4.15 1.13 -5.26
C LEU A 180 -4.64 0.19 -4.16
N LEU A 181 -4.15 0.41 -2.96
CA LEU A 181 -4.54 -0.30 -1.75
C LEU A 181 -5.14 0.70 -0.75
N ALA A 182 -6.38 0.45 -0.33
CA ALA A 182 -7.01 1.17 0.78
C ALA A 182 -6.74 0.41 2.07
N VAL A 183 -6.32 1.11 3.12
CA VAL A 183 -6.01 0.53 4.43
C VAL A 183 -6.74 1.36 5.48
N ASP A 184 -7.42 0.70 6.41
CA ASP A 184 -8.07 1.37 7.53
C ASP A 184 -7.21 1.28 8.81
N THR A 185 -7.41 2.24 9.69
CA THR A 185 -6.96 2.19 11.09
C THR A 185 -7.75 3.24 11.87
N ASP A 186 -7.80 3.09 13.18
CA ASP A 186 -8.06 4.20 14.09
C ASP A 186 -6.71 4.88 14.44
N LEU A 187 -6.68 6.22 14.43
CA LEU A 187 -5.52 7.01 14.86
C LEU A 187 -5.54 7.35 16.35
N SER A 188 -6.54 6.91 17.13
CA SER A 188 -6.60 7.17 18.58
C SER A 188 -5.35 6.70 19.34
N HIS A 189 -5.00 7.43 20.41
CA HIS A 189 -3.99 7.00 21.39
C HIS A 189 -4.55 6.07 22.48
N GLY A 190 -5.76 5.52 22.27
CA GLY A 190 -6.50 4.72 23.25
C GLY A 190 -7.78 5.39 23.76
N GLU A 191 -7.96 6.70 23.52
CA GLU A 191 -9.21 7.42 23.78
C GLU A 191 -9.69 8.15 22.53
N GLY A 192 -11.01 8.16 22.32
CA GLY A 192 -11.67 8.74 21.14
C GLY A 192 -11.85 7.73 20.00
N ASP A 193 -12.34 8.22 18.87
CA ASP A 193 -12.59 7.44 17.64
C ASP A 193 -12.14 8.31 16.47
N TYR A 194 -10.99 7.97 15.87
CA TYR A 194 -10.37 8.70 14.77
C TYR A 194 -10.14 7.76 13.57
N PRO A 195 -11.22 7.24 12.95
CA PRO A 195 -11.14 6.25 11.90
C PRO A 195 -10.70 6.87 10.56
N VAL A 196 -9.60 6.39 9.99
CA VAL A 196 -9.09 6.84 8.69
C VAL A 196 -9.12 5.72 7.65
N ILE A 197 -9.22 6.12 6.39
CA ILE A 197 -8.78 5.30 5.26
C ILE A 197 -7.57 5.96 4.63
N LYS A 198 -6.48 5.21 4.44
CA LYS A 198 -5.36 5.65 3.62
C LYS A 198 -5.30 4.83 2.34
N ILE A 199 -5.32 5.53 1.21
CA ILE A 199 -5.11 4.93 -0.10
C ILE A 199 -3.66 5.16 -0.50
N ILE A 200 -2.94 4.09 -0.80
CA ILE A 200 -1.55 4.14 -1.25
C ILE A 200 -1.40 3.45 -2.61
N GLU A 201 -0.45 3.91 -3.41
CA GLU A 201 -0.01 3.20 -4.60
C GLU A 201 1.02 2.12 -4.21
N ILE A 202 0.85 0.91 -4.74
CA ILE A 202 1.71 -0.23 -4.43
C ILE A 202 2.29 -0.86 -5.70
N SER A 203 3.46 -1.48 -5.58
CA SER A 203 4.22 -2.07 -6.69
C SER A 203 4.24 -3.61 -6.70
N ILE A 204 3.34 -4.26 -5.95
CA ILE A 204 3.14 -5.72 -6.00
C ILE A 204 2.04 -6.07 -7.00
N ASP A 205 2.20 -7.22 -7.65
CA ASP A 205 1.24 -7.84 -8.57
C ASP A 205 0.57 -9.08 -7.96
N ARG A 206 1.05 -9.51 -6.79
CA ARG A 206 0.59 -10.70 -6.07
C ARG A 206 0.56 -10.44 -4.56
N SER A 207 -0.37 -11.10 -3.88
CA SER A 207 -0.38 -11.24 -2.42
C SER A 207 -0.65 -12.69 -2.03
N GLY A 208 0.11 -13.22 -1.06
CA GLY A 208 -0.04 -14.62 -0.64
C GLY A 208 0.14 -15.63 -1.79
N GLY A 209 1.00 -15.30 -2.77
CA GLY A 209 1.23 -16.10 -3.97
C GLY A 209 0.15 -15.99 -5.07
N LYS A 210 -0.99 -15.35 -4.79
CA LYS A 210 -2.12 -15.19 -5.71
C LYS A 210 -2.01 -13.84 -6.45
N PRO A 211 -2.38 -13.75 -7.74
CA PRO A 211 -2.48 -12.46 -8.45
C PRO A 211 -3.45 -11.51 -7.75
N LEU A 212 -3.16 -10.21 -7.75
CA LEU A 212 -4.06 -9.22 -7.15
C LEU A 212 -5.37 -9.10 -7.94
N GLU A 213 -6.46 -8.98 -7.20
CA GLU A 213 -7.81 -8.73 -7.71
C GLU A 213 -8.45 -7.57 -6.94
N ILE A 214 -9.31 -6.78 -7.60
CA ILE A 214 -10.06 -5.72 -6.91
C ILE A 214 -10.96 -6.36 -5.84
N GLY A 215 -10.90 -5.85 -4.62
CA GLY A 215 -11.58 -6.39 -3.44
C GLY A 215 -10.74 -7.42 -2.66
N MET A 216 -9.58 -7.83 -3.17
CA MET A 216 -8.67 -8.73 -2.43
C MET A 216 -8.13 -8.03 -1.18
N HIS A 217 -8.18 -8.74 -0.05
CA HIS A 217 -7.52 -8.32 1.18
C HIS A 217 -6.02 -8.64 1.12
N VAL A 218 -5.21 -7.66 1.52
CA VAL A 218 -3.75 -7.71 1.57
C VAL A 218 -3.32 -7.24 2.95
N PRO A 219 -2.58 -8.04 3.73
CA PRO A 219 -2.14 -7.59 5.03
C PRO A 219 -1.05 -6.53 4.88
N THR A 220 -1.16 -5.48 5.68
CA THR A 220 -0.16 -4.41 5.77
C THR A 220 0.38 -4.32 7.18
N VAL A 221 1.55 -3.70 7.33
CA VAL A 221 2.10 -3.33 8.62
C VAL A 221 2.36 -1.83 8.62
N SER A 222 1.95 -1.15 9.68
CA SER A 222 1.93 0.30 9.80
C SER A 222 2.76 0.79 10.98
N LEU A 223 3.43 1.92 10.75
CA LEU A 223 3.92 2.80 11.82
C LEU A 223 3.13 4.09 11.83
N TYR A 224 3.01 4.70 13.00
CA TYR A 224 2.24 5.92 13.20
C TYR A 224 3.17 7.13 13.31
N ALA A 225 2.69 8.27 12.81
CA ALA A 225 3.40 9.55 12.86
C ALA A 225 2.91 10.33 14.09
N PRO A 226 3.82 10.82 14.95
CA PRO A 226 3.42 11.66 16.07
C PRO A 226 2.73 12.93 15.56
N PRO A 227 1.71 13.42 16.28
CA PRO A 227 1.10 14.71 15.98
C PRO A 227 2.07 15.88 16.23
N PRO A 228 1.83 17.06 15.61
CA PRO A 228 2.60 18.27 15.90
C PRO A 228 2.46 18.71 17.35
N GLU A 229 1.24 18.64 17.89
CA GLU A 229 0.94 18.90 19.30
C GLU A 229 1.17 17.63 20.15
N PRO A 230 2.06 17.65 21.16
CA PRO A 230 2.37 16.47 21.96
C PRO A 230 1.19 15.86 22.72
N ASP A 231 0.14 16.66 22.98
CA ASP A 231 -1.07 16.31 23.71
C ASP A 231 -2.27 16.02 22.80
N ALA A 232 -2.07 15.96 21.48
CA ALA A 232 -3.15 15.61 20.58
C ALA A 232 -3.67 14.19 20.88
N PRO A 233 -5.01 13.97 20.81
CA PRO A 233 -5.64 12.71 21.20
C PRO A 233 -5.45 11.58 20.18
N HIS A 234 -4.85 11.88 19.02
CA HIS A 234 -4.64 10.95 17.93
C HIS A 234 -3.31 11.19 17.22
N TRP A 235 -2.82 10.16 16.54
CA TRP A 235 -1.70 10.24 15.62
C TRP A 235 -2.03 11.17 14.45
N ALA A 236 -1.04 11.87 13.88
CA ALA A 236 -1.27 12.72 12.71
C ALA A 236 -1.51 11.89 11.43
N ASN A 237 -0.88 10.72 11.35
CA ASN A 237 -0.88 9.89 10.15
C ASN A 237 -0.34 8.48 10.48
N PHE A 238 -0.45 7.56 9.52
CA PHE A 238 0.15 6.23 9.57
C PHE A 238 0.74 5.82 8.22
N PHE A 239 1.67 4.87 8.20
CA PHE A 239 2.42 4.47 7.02
C PHE A 239 2.29 2.96 6.77
N PRO A 240 1.17 2.53 6.16
CA PRO A 240 0.97 1.12 5.87
C PRO A 240 1.90 0.68 4.73
N LEU A 241 2.53 -0.48 4.92
CA LEU A 241 3.30 -1.16 3.88
C LEU A 241 2.80 -2.60 3.73
N PRO A 242 2.51 -3.07 2.50
CA PRO A 242 2.19 -4.47 2.26
C PRO A 242 3.24 -5.41 2.86
N ALA A 243 2.78 -6.40 3.63
CA ALA A 243 3.64 -7.46 4.17
C ALA A 243 4.39 -8.22 3.06
N ASP A 244 3.76 -8.38 1.89
CA ASP A 244 4.34 -9.00 0.71
C ASP A 244 5.61 -8.30 0.19
N TYR A 245 5.89 -7.03 0.56
CA TYR A 245 7.16 -6.40 0.22
C TYR A 245 8.37 -7.07 0.89
N VAL A 246 8.17 -7.67 2.06
CA VAL A 246 9.26 -8.27 2.86
C VAL A 246 9.05 -9.76 3.14
N CYS A 247 7.87 -10.30 2.91
CA CYS A 247 7.57 -11.72 3.09
C CYS A 247 7.29 -12.40 1.74
N GLY A 248 7.97 -13.53 1.50
CA GLY A 248 7.76 -14.35 0.30
C GLY A 248 7.07 -15.68 0.58
N LYS A 249 6.62 -15.93 1.80
CA LYS A 249 5.97 -17.18 2.22
C LYS A 249 4.46 -16.98 2.31
N PRO A 250 3.65 -17.56 1.40
CA PRO A 250 2.20 -17.42 1.40
C PRO A 250 1.57 -17.75 2.77
N GLU A 251 2.10 -18.77 3.45
CA GLU A 251 1.57 -19.23 4.73
C GLU A 251 1.69 -18.16 5.82
N GLN A 252 2.77 -17.37 5.81
CA GLN A 252 2.96 -16.28 6.77
C GLN A 252 2.05 -15.09 6.47
N ILE A 253 1.73 -14.84 5.20
CA ILE A 253 0.75 -13.83 4.78
C ILE A 253 -0.65 -14.24 5.23
N GLU A 254 -1.03 -15.49 5.02
CA GLU A 254 -2.32 -16.04 5.46
C GLU A 254 -2.44 -16.04 6.99
N GLN A 255 -1.37 -16.41 7.72
CA GLN A 255 -1.32 -16.32 9.18
C GLN A 255 -1.49 -14.88 9.67
N LEU A 256 -0.89 -13.89 8.98
CA LEU A 256 -1.04 -12.49 9.38
C LEU A 256 -2.48 -11.99 9.18
N LEU A 257 -3.13 -12.33 8.07
CA LEU A 257 -4.54 -12.02 7.84
C LEU A 257 -5.47 -12.70 8.84
N ALA A 258 -5.17 -13.95 9.22
CA ALA A 258 -5.96 -14.72 10.17
C ALA A 258 -5.87 -14.19 11.62
N ARG A 259 -4.88 -13.34 11.92
CA ARG A 259 -4.73 -12.67 13.23
C ARG A 259 -5.53 -11.36 13.33
N LEU A 260 -6.07 -10.86 12.22
CA LEU A 260 -6.87 -9.64 12.21
C LEU A 260 -8.31 -9.98 12.57
N ASP A 261 -8.94 -9.11 13.35
CA ASP A 261 -10.28 -9.34 13.84
C ASP A 261 -11.31 -9.10 12.72
N ARG A 262 -12.47 -9.73 12.85
CA ARG A 262 -13.58 -9.53 11.91
C ARG A 262 -13.99 -8.06 11.80
N ASP A 263 -13.92 -7.33 12.91
CA ASP A 263 -14.25 -5.91 12.97
C ASP A 263 -13.31 -5.07 12.10
N ASP A 264 -12.03 -5.45 11.94
CA ASP A 264 -11.08 -4.77 11.06
C ASP A 264 -11.59 -4.79 9.60
N TYR A 265 -12.03 -5.96 9.13
CA TYR A 265 -12.58 -6.11 7.78
C TYR A 265 -13.89 -5.33 7.60
N GLU A 266 -14.80 -5.43 8.57
CA GLU A 266 -16.10 -4.76 8.52
C GLU A 266 -15.94 -3.22 8.56
N ASN A 267 -14.96 -2.72 9.33
CA ASN A 267 -14.62 -1.30 9.40
C ASN A 267 -14.04 -0.80 8.07
N LEU A 268 -13.09 -1.53 7.48
CA LEU A 268 -12.55 -1.19 6.16
C LEU A 268 -13.66 -1.08 5.11
N ASP A 269 -14.53 -2.10 5.00
CA ASP A 269 -15.63 -2.12 4.04
C ASP A 269 -16.66 -1.01 4.30
N LYS A 270 -16.94 -0.71 5.58
CA LYS A 270 -17.84 0.37 5.99
C LYS A 270 -17.29 1.73 5.57
N TRP A 271 -16.04 2.03 5.91
CA TRP A 271 -15.45 3.35 5.68
C TRP A 271 -15.06 3.57 4.23
N LEU A 272 -14.67 2.51 3.50
CA LEU A 272 -14.33 2.62 2.09
C LEU A 272 -15.52 3.07 1.21
N LYS A 273 -16.77 2.77 1.61
CA LYS A 273 -17.99 3.25 0.93
C LYS A 273 -18.13 4.78 0.99
N SER A 274 -17.55 5.43 2.00
CA SER A 274 -17.57 6.88 2.16
C SER A 274 -16.48 7.58 1.35
N VAL A 275 -15.50 6.85 0.82
CA VAL A 275 -14.39 7.42 0.05
C VAL A 275 -14.86 7.78 -1.37
N PRO A 276 -14.66 9.03 -1.83
CA PRO A 276 -15.06 9.46 -3.16
C PRO A 276 -14.37 8.67 -4.28
N GLN A 277 -15.15 8.29 -5.30
CA GLN A 277 -14.64 7.67 -6.52
C GLN A 277 -14.43 8.71 -7.65
N PRO A 278 -13.45 8.53 -8.56
CA PRO A 278 -12.46 7.46 -8.55
C PRO A 278 -11.46 7.61 -7.39
N TYR A 279 -11.04 6.47 -6.84
CA TYR A 279 -10.10 6.43 -5.73
C TYR A 279 -8.78 7.13 -6.08
N LYS A 280 -8.25 7.90 -5.13
CA LYS A 280 -6.97 8.61 -5.26
C LYS A 280 -6.11 8.38 -4.03
N PRO A 281 -4.77 8.30 -4.17
CA PRO A 281 -3.87 8.19 -3.02
C PRO A 281 -4.07 9.32 -2.00
N GLY A 282 -3.94 9.05 -0.71
CA GLY A 282 -4.06 10.06 0.35
C GLY A 282 -4.73 9.52 1.61
N LEU A 283 -4.79 10.38 2.63
CA LEU A 283 -5.42 10.09 3.92
C LEU A 283 -6.82 10.70 3.95
N TYR A 284 -7.83 9.90 4.21
CA TYR A 284 -9.23 10.29 4.29
C TYR A 284 -9.69 10.15 5.74
N LEU A 285 -10.03 11.27 6.36
CA LEU A 285 -10.54 11.30 7.73
C LEU A 285 -12.03 10.96 7.69
N MET A 286 -12.47 10.00 8.51
CA MET A 286 -13.89 9.63 8.62
C MET A 286 -14.58 10.29 9.83
N TRP A 287 -13.90 11.23 10.48
CA TRP A 287 -14.43 12.10 11.52
C TRP A 287 -14.29 13.57 11.11
N SER A 288 -15.09 14.43 11.74
CA SER A 288 -14.92 15.88 11.65
C SER A 288 -14.01 16.37 12.75
N GLU A 289 -12.99 17.15 12.40
CA GLU A 289 -12.35 18.04 13.39
C GLU A 289 -13.26 19.25 13.62
N PRO A 290 -13.19 19.91 14.79
CA PRO A 290 -13.99 21.10 15.10
C PRO A 290 -13.98 22.18 14.00
N ASP A 291 -12.90 22.25 13.20
CA ASP A 291 -12.72 23.24 12.13
C ASP A 291 -12.38 22.64 10.75
N LYS A 292 -12.44 21.31 10.57
CA LYS A 292 -12.20 20.67 9.26
C LYS A 292 -13.32 19.70 8.92
N ALA A 293 -13.92 19.91 7.75
CA ALA A 293 -14.86 18.95 7.19
C ALA A 293 -14.18 17.60 6.93
N ILE A 294 -14.96 16.54 7.08
CA ILE A 294 -14.62 15.18 6.62
C ILE A 294 -14.05 15.28 5.19
N GLY A 295 -12.86 14.73 4.97
CA GLY A 295 -12.20 14.93 3.69
C GLY A 295 -10.81 14.33 3.56
N ARG A 296 -10.31 14.42 2.33
CA ARG A 296 -8.98 13.96 1.94
C ARG A 296 -7.94 15.01 2.30
N LEU A 297 -6.98 14.65 3.14
CA LEU A 297 -5.75 15.41 3.28
C LEU A 297 -4.84 15.09 2.08
N PRO A 298 -4.39 16.10 1.31
CA PRO A 298 -3.49 15.86 0.20
C PRO A 298 -2.12 15.40 0.72
N GLU A 299 -1.49 14.49 -0.04
CA GLU A 299 -0.28 13.76 0.39
C GLU A 299 0.89 14.65 0.84
N TRP A 300 1.01 15.86 0.31
CA TRP A 300 2.07 16.80 0.71
C TRP A 300 1.85 17.40 2.11
N LYS A 301 0.59 17.58 2.56
CA LYS A 301 0.29 18.06 3.92
C LYS A 301 0.52 17.00 5.01
N ILE A 302 0.94 15.80 4.61
CA ILE A 302 1.17 14.68 5.52
C ILE A 302 2.59 14.72 6.11
N TYR A 303 3.49 15.50 5.50
CA TYR A 303 4.91 15.58 5.88
C TYR A 303 5.35 16.98 6.35
N ASP A 304 4.44 17.96 6.35
CA ASP A 304 4.63 19.31 6.91
C ASP A 304 4.16 19.32 8.38
#